data_AF-A0A1C4V4X3-F1
#
_entry.id   AF-A0A1C4V4X3-F1
#
_cell.length_a   1.000
_cell.length_b   1.000
_cell.length_c   1.000
_cell.angle_alpha   90.00
_cell.angle_beta   90.00
_cell.angle_gamma   90.00
#
_symmetry.space_group_name_H-M   'P 1'
#
loop_
_entity.id
_entity.type
_entity.pdbx_description
1 polymer ?
#
loop_
_entity_poly.entity_id
_entity_poly.type
_entity_poly.pdbx_seq_one_letter_code
_entity_poly.pdbx_strand_id
1 'polypeptide(L)'
;MIDRQQAEQLAAAWAHRDSLRLGYECTPTVDEFDLGYVILSAVATRERALPGDLPTTVVDKATGEVTTWPRVPTQVVAEMYRRSRPDGPTAPRTVDPEGRLLREIHRLPTPDTVAHLTVGGRIWTAQGAKGDGRPRHHPLVRAYLDELPAGALVRGGDRHAELIVVSDVLHEYDHRRTAEGIAPMGPGEAATLLEDARFETFRIREPGDPAGGPAERPCDSCVNFLVHANVLPISHRAFSQPWRPEPAPDPDPGRFPPDVANALVAAGWRPHIGDQIMAAAAVRDVTAVPGRAHRHAAFPAAVEALTAFPSLVGARRGPGEQVRISRFDIRPHTIAHTADTLADFGAVLGVRLFPIGTEQQDSILAVDERGRVFALDQAGEWFLGDTIDAALTTLLLGRAPARVRDDGTWQGAL
;
A
#
# COMPACT_ATOMS: atom_id res chain seq x y z
N MET A 1 6.31 -3.02 23.08
CA MET A 1 7.75 -3.30 23.21
C MET A 1 8.02 -4.63 22.54
N ILE A 2 9.00 -4.68 21.64
CA ILE A 2 9.41 -5.90 20.96
C ILE A 2 10.14 -6.81 21.96
N ASP A 3 9.65 -8.03 22.12
CA ASP A 3 10.31 -9.06 22.92
C ASP A 3 11.24 -9.96 22.09
N ARG A 4 11.98 -10.84 22.77
CA ARG A 4 12.96 -11.74 22.14
C ARG A 4 12.30 -12.72 21.17
N GLN A 5 11.12 -13.25 21.52
CA GLN A 5 10.40 -14.21 20.69
C GLN A 5 9.93 -13.55 19.39
N GLN A 6 9.39 -12.33 19.49
CA GLN A 6 8.99 -11.53 18.34
C GLN A 6 10.20 -11.20 17.45
N ALA A 7 11.35 -10.85 18.03
CA ALA A 7 12.58 -10.61 17.26
C ALA A 7 13.06 -11.87 16.51
N GLU A 8 12.98 -13.05 17.12
CA GLU A 8 13.31 -14.33 16.47
C GLU A 8 12.33 -14.67 15.34
N GLN A 9 11.04 -14.42 15.54
CA GLN A 9 10.02 -14.59 14.49
C GLN A 9 10.24 -13.66 13.30
N LEU A 10 10.55 -12.38 13.56
CA LEU A 10 10.92 -11.41 12.53
C LEU A 10 12.15 -11.86 11.75
N ALA A 11 13.20 -12.28 12.45
CA ALA A 11 14.42 -12.75 11.82
C ALA A 11 14.16 -13.97 10.93
N ALA A 12 13.38 -14.94 11.40
CA ALA A 12 12.99 -16.10 10.62
C ALA A 12 12.19 -15.71 9.36
N ALA A 13 11.23 -14.80 9.48
CA ALA A 13 10.44 -14.30 8.34
C ALA A 13 11.32 -13.59 7.30
N TRP A 14 12.23 -12.71 7.74
CA TRP A 14 13.16 -12.00 6.85
C TRP A 14 14.17 -12.94 6.19
N ALA A 15 14.78 -13.87 6.94
CA ALA A 15 15.71 -14.86 6.38
C ALA A 15 15.02 -15.78 5.37
N HIS A 16 13.77 -16.16 5.60
CA HIS A 16 12.98 -16.90 4.62
C HIS A 16 12.77 -16.10 3.33
N ARG A 17 12.41 -14.81 3.43
CA ARG A 17 12.27 -13.91 2.26
C ARG A 17 13.58 -13.73 1.51
N ASP A 18 14.70 -13.59 2.23
CA ASP A 18 16.04 -13.54 1.63
C ASP A 18 16.38 -14.84 0.91
N SER A 19 16.02 -16.00 1.48
CA SER A 19 16.23 -17.29 0.83
C SER A 19 15.49 -17.38 -0.51
N LEU A 20 14.23 -16.93 -0.54
CA LEU A 20 13.43 -16.86 -1.76
C LEU A 20 14.00 -15.84 -2.77
N ARG A 21 14.61 -14.75 -2.30
CA ARG A 21 15.21 -13.72 -3.15
C ARG A 21 16.50 -14.17 -3.80
N LEU A 22 17.35 -14.82 -3.03
CA LEU A 22 18.71 -15.18 -3.43
C LEU A 22 18.79 -16.57 -4.08
N GLY A 23 17.79 -17.42 -3.86
CA GLY A 23 17.72 -18.77 -4.44
C GLY A 23 18.53 -19.82 -3.67
N TYR A 24 19.00 -19.50 -2.47
CA TYR A 24 19.68 -20.43 -1.55
C TYR A 24 19.27 -20.14 -0.11
N GLU A 25 19.45 -21.12 0.77
CA GLU A 25 19.04 -21.03 2.17
C GLU A 25 19.81 -19.92 2.93
N CYS A 26 19.05 -19.04 3.58
CA CYS A 26 19.53 -18.04 4.52
C CYS A 26 19.03 -18.40 5.92
N THR A 27 19.92 -18.40 6.91
CA THR A 27 19.60 -18.69 8.31
C THR A 27 19.59 -17.40 9.13
N PRO A 28 18.56 -17.20 9.98
CA PRO A 28 18.50 -16.00 10.82
C PRO A 28 19.50 -16.06 11.97
N THR A 29 20.07 -14.92 12.30
CA THR A 29 20.82 -14.69 13.55
C THR A 29 20.25 -13.49 14.27
N VAL A 30 20.06 -13.60 15.58
CA VAL A 30 19.54 -12.52 16.43
C VAL A 30 20.42 -12.37 17.66
N ASP A 31 21.06 -11.22 17.78
CA ASP A 31 21.86 -10.84 18.94
C ASP A 31 21.15 -9.73 19.72
N GLU A 32 20.91 -9.96 21.01
CA GLU A 32 20.23 -9.00 21.86
C GLU A 32 21.22 -8.07 22.57
N PHE A 33 20.87 -6.79 22.69
CA PHE A 33 21.59 -5.80 23.50
C PHE A 33 20.62 -4.93 24.30
N ASP A 34 21.13 -3.95 25.04
CA ASP A 34 20.36 -3.13 25.98
C ASP A 34 19.18 -2.38 25.33
N LEU A 35 19.36 -1.84 24.11
CA LEU A 35 18.32 -1.04 23.43
C LEU A 35 17.52 -1.82 22.37
N GLY A 36 17.96 -3.02 21.97
CA GLY A 36 17.44 -3.63 20.76
C GLY A 36 17.91 -5.05 20.47
N TYR A 37 17.65 -5.45 19.23
CA TYR A 37 18.12 -6.69 18.62
C TYR A 37 18.87 -6.38 17.33
N VAL A 38 20.05 -6.94 17.14
CA VAL A 38 20.76 -6.98 15.86
C VAL A 38 20.32 -8.25 15.14
N ILE A 39 19.68 -8.08 13.98
CA ILE A 39 19.18 -9.17 13.13
C ILE A 39 19.99 -9.20 11.84
N LEU A 40 20.45 -10.39 11.47
CA LEU A 40 21.12 -10.64 10.20
C LEU A 40 20.64 -11.97 9.58
N SER A 41 20.71 -12.03 8.27
CA SER A 41 20.62 -13.29 7.51
C SER A 41 22.04 -13.79 7.22
N ALA A 42 22.35 -15.02 7.59
CA ALA A 42 23.59 -15.71 7.28
C ALA A 42 23.38 -16.70 6.12
N VAL A 43 24.45 -16.97 5.37
CA VAL A 43 24.43 -17.90 4.23
C VAL A 43 25.58 -18.90 4.38
N ALA A 44 25.46 -20.06 3.75
CA ALA A 44 26.54 -21.03 3.75
C ALA A 44 27.81 -20.44 3.11
N THR A 45 28.99 -20.81 3.61
CA THR A 45 30.29 -20.23 3.20
C THR A 45 30.58 -20.37 1.70
N ARG A 46 29.97 -21.36 1.04
CA ARG A 46 30.10 -21.60 -0.41
C ARG A 46 29.27 -20.63 -1.26
N GLU A 47 28.25 -20.00 -0.68
CA GLU A 47 27.36 -19.07 -1.37
C GLU A 47 27.97 -17.66 -1.31
N ARG A 48 27.76 -16.89 -2.38
CA ARG A 48 28.32 -15.54 -2.49
C ARG A 48 27.20 -14.51 -2.47
N ALA A 49 26.93 -13.94 -1.30
CA ALA A 49 26.09 -12.75 -1.18
C ALA A 49 26.86 -11.50 -1.65
N LEU A 50 26.22 -10.65 -2.45
CA LEU A 50 26.78 -9.37 -2.88
C LEU A 50 26.65 -8.31 -1.77
N PRO A 51 27.49 -7.26 -1.78
CA PRO A 51 27.28 -6.11 -0.90
C PRO A 51 25.86 -5.55 -1.02
N GLY A 52 25.18 -5.40 0.12
CA GLY A 52 23.78 -4.94 0.17
C GLY A 52 22.73 -6.05 0.14
N ASP A 53 23.09 -7.29 -0.21
CA ASP A 53 22.11 -8.38 -0.23
C ASP A 53 21.58 -8.69 1.16
N LEU A 54 22.44 -8.73 2.17
CA LEU A 54 22.07 -9.15 3.52
C LEU A 54 22.43 -8.01 4.48
N PRO A 55 21.55 -7.01 4.63
CA PRO A 55 21.81 -5.88 5.53
C PRO A 55 21.92 -6.35 6.97
N THR A 56 22.71 -5.63 7.77
CA THR A 56 22.67 -5.75 9.22
C THR A 56 21.60 -4.82 9.74
N THR A 57 20.60 -5.35 10.41
CA THR A 57 19.41 -4.59 10.83
C THR A 57 19.36 -4.50 12.34
N VAL A 58 19.02 -3.33 12.88
CA VAL A 58 18.71 -3.14 14.30
C VAL A 58 17.22 -2.91 14.45
N VAL A 59 16.59 -3.69 15.33
CA VAL A 59 15.22 -3.48 15.82
C VAL A 59 15.30 -2.89 17.22
N ASP A 60 14.79 -1.68 17.40
CA ASP A 60 14.69 -1.02 18.71
C ASP A 60 13.58 -1.68 19.55
N LYS A 61 13.90 -2.08 20.77
CA LYS A 61 12.97 -2.77 21.67
C LYS A 61 11.78 -1.92 22.07
N ALA A 62 12.01 -0.64 22.34
CA ALA A 62 11.01 0.24 22.92
C ALA A 62 10.03 0.76 21.86
N THR A 63 10.53 1.01 20.66
CA THR A 63 9.79 1.72 19.60
C THR A 63 9.41 0.84 18.42
N GLY A 64 10.05 -0.31 18.24
CA GLY A 64 9.92 -1.14 17.03
C GLY A 64 10.55 -0.50 15.78
N GLU A 65 11.36 0.56 15.95
CA GLU A 65 12.07 1.19 14.84
C GLU A 65 13.10 0.23 14.23
N VAL A 66 13.13 0.16 12.89
CA VAL A 66 14.05 -0.67 12.13
C VAL A 66 15.07 0.21 11.41
N THR A 67 16.36 -0.06 11.62
CA THR A 67 17.45 0.69 11.00
C THR A 67 18.51 -0.23 10.39
N THR A 68 19.10 0.19 9.27
CA THR A 68 20.14 -0.57 8.58
C THR A 68 21.53 -0.05 8.92
N TRP A 69 22.45 -0.97 9.20
CA TRP A 69 23.80 -0.70 9.66
C TRP A 69 24.86 -1.41 8.79
N PRO A 70 26.12 -0.92 8.79
CA PRO A 70 27.22 -1.59 8.12
C PRO A 70 27.42 -3.02 8.63
N ARG A 71 27.93 -3.90 7.77
CA ARG A 71 28.21 -5.30 8.11
C ARG A 71 29.51 -5.42 8.91
N VAL A 72 29.42 -5.17 10.21
CA VAL A 72 30.48 -5.25 11.22
C VAL A 72 30.03 -6.15 12.39
N PRO A 73 30.91 -6.57 13.31
CA PRO A 73 30.50 -7.38 14.47
C PRO A 73 29.36 -6.72 15.26
N THR A 74 28.44 -7.54 15.79
CA THR A 74 27.19 -7.09 16.44
C THR A 74 27.44 -6.12 17.59
N GLN A 75 28.52 -6.31 18.35
CA GLN A 75 28.92 -5.40 19.43
C GLN A 75 29.28 -3.99 18.92
N VAL A 76 29.91 -3.89 17.74
CA VAL A 76 30.23 -2.61 17.11
C VAL A 76 28.95 -1.94 16.61
N VAL A 77 28.02 -2.68 16.03
CA VAL A 77 26.70 -2.16 15.64
C VAL A 77 25.95 -1.62 16.86
N ALA A 78 25.93 -2.35 17.97
CA ALA A 78 25.27 -1.89 19.20
C ALA A 78 25.89 -0.58 19.72
N GLU A 79 27.23 -0.44 19.67
CA GLU A 79 27.89 0.81 20.06
C GLU A 79 27.56 1.97 19.11
N MET A 80 27.60 1.73 17.79
CA MET A 80 27.22 2.73 16.81
C MET A 80 25.75 3.16 16.98
N TYR A 81 24.86 2.19 17.25
CA TYR A 81 23.44 2.45 17.50
C TYR A 81 23.26 3.36 18.72
N ARG A 82 23.88 3.04 19.87
CA ARG A 82 23.83 3.90 21.07
C ARG A 82 24.27 5.33 20.78
N ARG A 83 25.38 5.50 20.06
CA ARG A 83 25.91 6.84 19.72
C ARG A 83 25.02 7.62 18.76
N SER A 84 24.20 6.93 17.96
CA SER A 84 23.30 7.57 16.99
C SER A 84 21.97 8.01 17.59
N ARG A 85 21.63 7.53 18.80
CA ARG A 85 20.38 7.90 19.45
C ARG A 85 20.41 9.38 19.82
N PRO A 86 19.35 10.14 19.52
CA PRO A 86 19.23 11.50 20.00
C PRO A 86 19.11 11.50 21.53
N ASP A 87 19.72 12.50 22.17
CA ASP A 87 19.52 12.74 23.59
C ASP A 87 18.11 13.28 23.84
N GLY A 88 17.31 12.56 24.63
CA GLY A 88 15.97 12.97 25.03
C GLY A 88 14.82 12.27 24.29
N PRO A 89 13.58 12.75 24.47
CA PRO A 89 12.40 12.15 23.84
C PRO A 89 12.46 12.34 22.32
N THR A 90 12.04 11.33 21.57
CA THR A 90 11.93 11.42 20.10
C THR A 90 10.63 12.11 19.70
N ALA A 91 10.62 12.73 18.52
CA ALA A 91 9.40 13.26 17.95
C ALA A 91 8.31 12.18 17.81
N PRO A 92 7.03 12.53 17.98
CA PRO A 92 5.92 11.62 17.73
C PRO A 92 5.95 11.09 16.29
N ARG A 93 5.67 9.80 16.11
CA ARG A 93 5.44 9.19 14.80
C ARG A 93 3.95 9.10 14.50
N THR A 94 3.60 9.38 13.25
CA THR A 94 2.22 9.30 12.76
C THR A 94 1.68 7.87 12.81
N VAL A 95 2.50 6.90 12.43
CA VAL A 95 2.15 5.47 12.49
C VAL A 95 3.05 4.80 13.53
N ASP A 96 2.44 3.95 14.36
CA ASP A 96 3.17 3.13 15.31
C ASP A 96 4.13 2.17 14.60
N PRO A 97 5.46 2.30 14.78
CA PRO A 97 6.42 1.43 14.11
C PRO A 97 6.32 -0.02 14.59
N GLU A 98 6.01 -0.23 15.87
CA GLU A 98 5.88 -1.57 16.47
C GLU A 98 4.77 -2.38 15.81
N GLY A 99 3.54 -1.87 15.76
CA GLY A 99 2.43 -2.57 15.13
C GLY A 99 2.66 -2.87 13.64
N ARG A 100 3.37 -1.98 12.93
CA ARG A 100 3.76 -2.21 11.52
C ARG A 100 4.76 -3.36 11.42
N LEU A 101 5.80 -3.34 12.25
CA LEU A 101 6.85 -4.35 12.25
C LEU A 101 6.29 -5.73 12.60
N LEU A 102 5.48 -5.84 13.65
CA LEU A 102 4.89 -7.11 14.07
C LEU A 102 3.98 -7.72 13.01
N ARG A 103 3.30 -6.89 12.19
CA ARG A 103 2.51 -7.37 11.07
C ARG A 103 3.36 -8.10 10.02
N GLU A 104 4.62 -7.71 9.84
CA GLU A 104 5.52 -8.37 8.89
C GLU A 104 5.88 -9.81 9.26
N ILE A 105 5.68 -10.21 10.52
CA ILE A 105 5.92 -11.61 10.95
C ILE A 105 5.01 -12.56 10.15
N HIS A 106 3.77 -12.14 9.89
CA HIS A 106 2.73 -13.00 9.34
C HIS A 106 2.26 -12.58 7.95
N ARG A 107 2.57 -11.36 7.52
CA ARG A 107 2.04 -10.79 6.28
C ARG A 107 3.15 -10.26 5.39
N LEU A 108 2.99 -10.42 4.08
CA LEU A 108 3.83 -9.74 3.11
C LEU A 108 3.56 -8.22 3.12
N PRO A 109 4.60 -7.39 2.91
CA PRO A 109 4.41 -5.94 2.81
C PRO A 109 3.65 -5.54 1.54
N THR A 110 3.75 -6.31 0.46
CA THR A 110 3.12 -5.99 -0.84
C THR A 110 1.58 -6.13 -0.83
N PRO A 111 0.85 -5.38 -1.67
CA PRO A 111 1.31 -4.18 -2.38
C PRO A 111 1.43 -3.00 -1.41
N ASP A 112 2.42 -2.14 -1.54
CA ASP A 112 2.56 -0.96 -0.68
C ASP A 112 3.14 0.21 -1.45
N THR A 113 3.22 1.37 -0.81
CA THR A 113 3.81 2.60 -1.34
C THR A 113 4.77 3.17 -0.32
N VAL A 114 5.90 3.69 -0.81
CA VAL A 114 6.84 4.50 -0.05
C VAL A 114 6.80 5.93 -0.58
N ALA A 115 6.78 6.90 0.32
CA ALA A 115 6.92 8.31 0.00
C ALA A 115 8.25 8.83 0.54
N HIS A 116 9.00 9.56 -0.29
CA HIS A 116 10.18 10.32 0.09
C HIS A 116 9.85 11.81 0.02
N LEU A 117 10.15 12.53 1.09
CA LEU A 117 10.04 13.98 1.18
C LEU A 117 11.39 14.56 1.61
N THR A 118 12.03 15.34 0.73
CA THR A 118 13.29 15.99 1.04
C THR A 118 13.03 17.42 1.50
N VAL A 119 13.40 17.75 2.74
CA VAL A 119 13.24 19.09 3.32
C VAL A 119 14.58 19.53 3.90
N GLY A 120 15.08 20.69 3.48
CA GLY A 120 16.37 21.22 3.94
C GLY A 120 17.55 20.27 3.72
N GLY A 121 17.53 19.48 2.63
CA GLY A 121 18.56 18.48 2.32
C GLY A 121 18.46 17.14 3.07
N ARG A 122 17.50 16.99 4.00
CA ARG A 122 17.22 15.73 4.70
C ARG A 122 16.06 15.00 4.03
N ILE A 123 16.24 13.71 3.75
CA ILE A 123 15.18 12.84 3.23
C ILE A 123 14.39 12.25 4.40
N TRP A 124 13.07 12.33 4.28
CA TRP A 124 12.09 11.69 5.14
C TRP A 124 11.38 10.60 4.36
N THR A 125 11.20 9.44 5.00
CA THR A 125 10.60 8.27 4.35
C THR A 125 9.42 7.77 5.19
N ALA A 126 8.28 7.52 4.54
CA ALA A 126 7.15 6.84 5.14
C ALA A 126 6.55 5.80 4.19
N GLN A 127 5.79 4.87 4.75
CA GLN A 127 5.05 3.81 4.04
C GLN A 127 3.56 3.94 4.31
N GLY A 128 2.74 3.30 3.48
CA GLY A 128 1.33 3.13 3.74
C GLY A 128 1.06 2.35 5.03
N ALA A 129 -0.08 2.62 5.68
CA ALA A 129 -0.43 2.03 6.96
C ALA A 129 -1.54 0.98 6.87
N LYS A 130 -1.16 -0.29 6.70
CA LYS A 130 -2.06 -1.46 6.63
C LYS A 130 -2.49 -2.08 7.96
N GLY A 131 -1.88 -1.74 9.09
CA GLY A 131 -2.30 -2.30 10.39
C GLY A 131 -3.62 -1.71 10.89
N ASP A 132 -4.26 -2.39 11.86
CA ASP A 132 -5.51 -1.91 12.48
C ASP A 132 -5.33 -0.60 13.27
N GLY A 133 -4.10 -0.27 13.67
CA GLY A 133 -3.75 1.00 14.31
C GLY A 133 -4.20 2.22 13.49
N ARG A 134 -4.74 3.23 14.17
CA ARG A 134 -5.15 4.49 13.53
C ARG A 134 -3.96 5.45 13.43
N PRO A 135 -3.70 6.05 12.26
CA PRO A 135 -2.67 7.09 12.13
C PRO A 135 -2.95 8.29 13.06
N ARG A 136 -1.92 8.73 13.79
CA ARG A 136 -1.90 9.91 14.67
C ARG A 136 -1.29 11.10 13.92
N HIS A 137 -2.03 11.59 12.94
CA HIS A 137 -1.60 12.72 12.11
C HIS A 137 -1.31 13.97 12.93
N HIS A 138 -0.35 14.75 12.46
CA HIS A 138 -0.07 16.09 12.94
C HIS A 138 -1.34 16.96 12.92
N PRO A 139 -1.56 17.85 13.91
CA PRO A 139 -2.79 18.65 14.00
C PRO A 139 -3.17 19.38 12.70
N LEU A 140 -2.20 19.91 11.95
CA LEU A 140 -2.45 20.55 10.65
C LEU A 140 -2.99 19.59 9.58
N VAL A 141 -2.45 18.36 9.52
CA VAL A 141 -2.94 17.33 8.59
C VAL A 141 -4.30 16.82 9.04
N ARG A 142 -4.53 16.68 10.36
CA ARG A 142 -5.83 16.33 10.92
C ARG A 142 -6.90 17.37 10.58
N ALA A 143 -6.58 18.66 10.73
CA ALA A 143 -7.48 19.76 10.35
C ALA A 143 -7.87 19.70 8.87
N TYR A 144 -6.90 19.49 7.97
CA TYR A 144 -7.19 19.26 6.56
C TYR A 144 -8.16 18.08 6.36
N LEU A 145 -7.88 16.93 6.99
CA LEU A 145 -8.72 15.74 6.88
C LEU A 145 -10.14 15.93 7.44
N ASP A 146 -10.30 16.75 8.48
CA ASP A 146 -11.60 17.06 9.10
C ASP A 146 -12.47 17.99 8.23
N GLU A 147 -11.85 18.83 7.39
CA GLU A 147 -12.55 19.77 6.51
C GLU A 147 -13.00 19.15 5.18
N LEU A 148 -12.52 17.95 4.85
CA LEU A 148 -12.83 17.31 3.57
C LEU A 148 -14.30 16.84 3.49
N PRO A 149 -15.01 17.13 2.39
CA PRO A 149 -16.33 16.57 2.17
C PRO A 149 -16.25 15.05 1.93
N ALA A 150 -17.37 14.36 2.17
CA ALA A 150 -17.51 12.96 1.78
C ALA A 150 -17.16 12.76 0.29
N GLY A 151 -16.47 11.66 -0.02
CA GLY A 151 -16.03 11.37 -1.38
C GLY A 151 -14.75 12.09 -1.81
N ALA A 152 -14.12 12.93 -0.98
CA ALA A 152 -12.88 13.63 -1.37
C ALA A 152 -11.62 12.75 -1.28
N LEU A 153 -11.56 11.88 -0.27
CA LEU A 153 -10.45 10.95 -0.06
C LEU A 153 -10.71 9.63 -0.77
N VAL A 154 -9.69 9.07 -1.41
CA VAL A 154 -9.74 7.65 -1.81
C VAL A 154 -9.90 6.77 -0.57
N ARG A 155 -10.29 5.52 -0.78
CA ARG A 155 -10.38 4.51 0.27
C ARG A 155 -9.07 4.44 1.06
N GLY A 156 -9.15 4.62 2.38
CA GLY A 156 -7.99 4.61 3.26
C GLY A 156 -6.99 5.75 3.03
N GLY A 157 -7.39 6.85 2.37
CA GLY A 157 -6.50 7.96 2.02
C GLY A 157 -5.76 8.59 3.20
N ASP A 158 -6.29 8.50 4.42
CA ASP A 158 -5.61 8.94 5.65
C ASP A 158 -4.45 8.01 6.07
N ARG A 159 -4.30 6.85 5.45
CA ARG A 159 -3.24 5.87 5.72
C ARG A 159 -2.16 5.86 4.65
N HIS A 160 -2.23 6.77 3.69
CA HIS A 160 -1.31 6.83 2.57
C HIS A 160 0.05 7.40 2.98
N ALA A 161 1.12 6.84 2.41
CA ALA A 161 2.51 7.21 2.69
C ALA A 161 2.75 8.72 2.54
N GLU A 162 2.07 9.33 1.57
CA GLU A 162 2.17 10.75 1.21
C GLU A 162 1.67 11.67 2.34
N LEU A 163 0.58 11.30 3.03
CA LEU A 163 0.08 12.05 4.19
C LEU A 163 0.95 11.78 5.41
N ILE A 164 1.37 10.53 5.59
CA ILE A 164 2.19 10.10 6.73
C ILE A 164 3.54 10.80 6.73
N VAL A 165 4.22 10.90 5.57
CA VAL A 165 5.55 11.53 5.50
C VAL A 165 5.48 13.03 5.82
N VAL A 166 4.47 13.74 5.30
CA VAL A 166 4.27 15.17 5.62
C VAL A 166 3.96 15.33 7.11
N SER A 167 3.09 14.49 7.66
CA SER A 167 2.77 14.50 9.09
C SER A 167 3.99 14.24 9.97
N ASP A 168 4.85 13.27 9.62
CA ASP A 168 6.09 12.97 10.35
C ASP A 168 7.08 14.14 10.31
N VAL A 169 7.21 14.85 9.17
CA VAL A 169 8.03 16.08 9.10
C VAL A 169 7.48 17.14 10.06
N LEU A 170 6.18 17.39 10.03
CA LEU A 170 5.59 18.43 10.87
C LEU A 170 5.73 18.10 12.36
N HIS A 171 5.52 16.84 12.76
CA HIS A 171 5.76 16.37 14.14
C HIS A 171 7.21 16.62 14.58
N GLU A 172 8.20 16.34 13.73
CA GLU A 172 9.60 16.60 14.05
C GLU A 172 9.85 18.09 14.31
N TYR A 173 9.40 18.95 13.40
CA TYR A 173 9.70 20.38 13.50
C TYR A 173 8.98 21.02 14.70
N ASP A 174 7.74 20.63 14.99
CA ASP A 174 7.02 21.11 16.18
C ASP A 174 7.60 20.54 17.48
N HIS A 175 8.13 19.32 17.45
CA HIS A 175 8.87 18.76 18.57
C HIS A 175 10.12 19.60 18.92
N ARG A 176 10.89 20.01 17.90
CA ARG A 176 12.06 20.89 18.10
C ARG A 176 11.66 22.29 18.58
N ARG A 177 10.63 22.89 17.98
CA ARG A 177 10.07 24.19 18.42
C ARG A 177 9.65 24.15 19.88
N THR A 178 8.98 23.08 20.29
CA THR A 178 8.55 22.88 21.68
C THR A 178 9.75 22.82 22.63
N ALA A 179 10.83 22.12 22.25
CA ALA A 179 12.06 22.07 23.03
C ALA A 179 12.74 23.46 23.19
N GLU A 180 12.52 24.35 22.23
CA GLU A 180 12.98 25.75 22.24
C GLU A 180 11.98 26.72 22.90
N GLY A 181 10.83 26.23 23.39
CA GLY A 181 9.77 27.07 23.98
C GLY A 181 8.97 27.88 22.95
N ILE A 182 9.04 27.50 21.67
CA ILE A 182 8.33 28.11 20.55
C ILE A 182 7.00 27.38 20.34
N ALA A 183 5.94 28.13 20.04
CA ALA A 183 4.63 27.55 19.75
C ALA A 183 4.64 26.64 18.49
N PRO A 184 3.76 25.62 18.44
CA PRO A 184 3.53 24.79 17.25
C PRO A 184 3.30 25.62 15.97
N MET A 185 3.70 25.10 14.82
CA MET A 185 3.58 25.78 13.54
C MET A 185 2.12 26.03 13.15
N GLY A 186 1.85 27.24 12.65
CA GLY A 186 0.63 27.52 11.91
C GLY A 186 0.68 27.03 10.45
N PRO A 187 -0.46 27.05 9.73
CA PRO A 187 -0.52 26.63 8.32
C PRO A 187 0.44 27.38 7.39
N GLY A 188 0.61 28.69 7.59
CA GLY A 188 1.53 29.51 6.80
C GLY A 188 2.99 29.13 7.01
N GLU A 189 3.41 28.89 8.25
CA GLU A 189 4.77 28.45 8.57
C GLU A 189 5.06 27.05 8.01
N ALA A 190 4.09 26.14 8.11
CA ALA A 190 4.19 24.81 7.52
C ALA A 190 4.30 24.88 5.98
N ALA A 191 3.52 25.75 5.34
CA ALA A 191 3.59 25.95 3.89
C ALA A 191 4.96 26.50 3.45
N THR A 192 5.54 27.45 4.19
CA THR A 192 6.89 27.97 3.94
C THR A 192 7.96 26.89 4.16
N LEU A 193 7.82 26.06 5.20
CA LEU A 193 8.75 24.94 5.45
C LEU A 193 8.76 23.94 4.27
N LEU A 194 7.60 23.70 3.66
CA LEU A 194 7.41 22.68 2.65
C LEU A 194 7.56 23.19 1.20
N GLU A 195 7.69 24.50 0.99
CA GLU A 195 7.71 25.15 -0.33
C GLU A 195 8.80 24.59 -1.26
N ASP A 196 10.01 24.39 -0.74
CA ASP A 196 11.15 23.85 -1.48
C ASP A 196 11.30 22.32 -1.34
N ALA A 197 10.26 21.63 -0.84
CA ALA A 197 10.34 20.20 -0.62
C ALA A 197 10.35 19.42 -1.93
N ARG A 198 11.23 18.42 -2.05
CA ARG A 198 11.21 17.47 -3.17
C ARG A 198 10.47 16.22 -2.78
N PHE A 199 9.43 15.87 -3.52
CA PHE A 199 8.60 14.70 -3.29
C PHE A 199 8.83 13.61 -4.35
N GLU A 200 8.99 12.37 -3.90
CA GLU A 200 9.06 11.17 -4.75
C GLU A 200 8.21 10.06 -4.14
N THR A 201 7.64 9.19 -4.97
CA THR A 201 6.85 8.04 -4.52
C THR A 201 7.26 6.78 -5.26
N PHE A 202 7.20 5.64 -4.56
CA PHE A 202 7.64 4.33 -5.06
C PHE A 202 6.61 3.27 -4.69
N ARG A 203 6.28 2.40 -5.63
CA ARG A 203 5.44 1.22 -5.40
C ARG A 203 6.29 0.05 -4.96
N ILE A 204 5.92 -0.55 -3.83
CA ILE A 204 6.43 -1.84 -3.39
C ILE A 204 5.55 -2.93 -4.00
N ARG A 205 6.14 -3.69 -4.93
CA ARG A 205 5.52 -4.82 -5.62
C ARG A 205 6.34 -6.09 -5.41
N GLU A 206 5.78 -7.22 -5.85
CA GLU A 206 6.55 -8.45 -5.88
C GLU A 206 7.79 -8.31 -6.78
N PRO A 207 8.88 -8.98 -6.45
CA PRO A 207 10.09 -8.90 -7.27
C PRO A 207 9.87 -9.38 -8.70
N GLY A 208 10.28 -8.56 -9.67
CA GLY A 208 10.07 -8.81 -11.10
C GLY A 208 8.77 -8.23 -11.65
N ASP A 209 7.89 -7.67 -10.80
CA ASP A 209 6.73 -6.91 -11.25
C ASP A 209 7.19 -5.59 -11.91
N PRO A 210 6.87 -5.35 -13.20
CA PRO A 210 7.25 -4.12 -13.90
C PRO A 210 6.56 -2.86 -13.35
N ALA A 211 5.50 -3.00 -12.54
CA ALA A 211 4.85 -1.88 -11.87
C ALA A 211 5.53 -1.46 -10.55
N GLY A 212 6.56 -2.19 -10.11
CA GLY A 212 7.35 -1.86 -8.93
C GLY A 212 8.37 -0.75 -9.18
N GLY A 213 8.76 -0.03 -8.12
CA GLY A 213 9.74 1.05 -8.20
C GLY A 213 9.10 2.45 -8.30
N PRO A 214 9.78 3.45 -8.89
CA PRO A 214 9.29 4.82 -8.95
C PRO A 214 7.90 4.91 -9.59
N ALA A 215 6.98 5.58 -8.91
CA ALA A 215 5.66 5.88 -9.46
C ALA A 215 5.63 7.32 -10.00
N GLU A 216 4.98 7.49 -11.15
CA GLU A 216 4.89 8.80 -11.83
C GLU A 216 4.15 9.84 -10.97
N ARG A 217 3.13 9.40 -10.23
CA ARG A 217 2.31 10.28 -9.39
C ARG A 217 1.61 9.53 -8.25
N PRO A 218 1.34 10.22 -7.13
CA PRO A 218 0.40 9.78 -6.09
C PRO A 218 -1.03 9.60 -6.60
N CYS A 219 -1.88 9.00 -5.77
CA CYS A 219 -3.32 8.94 -6.04
C CYS A 219 -3.95 10.34 -6.04
N ASP A 220 -5.14 10.47 -6.64
CA ASP A 220 -5.83 11.75 -6.82
C ASP A 220 -6.02 12.55 -5.51
N SER A 221 -6.34 11.89 -4.39
CA SER A 221 -6.51 12.59 -3.11
C SER A 221 -5.16 13.01 -2.49
N CYS A 222 -4.11 12.20 -2.64
CA CYS A 222 -2.77 12.56 -2.20
C CYS A 222 -2.22 13.75 -3.01
N VAL A 223 -2.46 13.80 -4.32
CA VAL A 223 -2.11 14.98 -5.14
C VAL A 223 -2.78 16.24 -4.60
N ASN A 224 -4.09 16.17 -4.29
CA ASN A 224 -4.81 17.31 -3.73
C ASN A 224 -4.27 17.77 -2.38
N PHE A 225 -3.92 16.82 -1.50
CA PHE A 225 -3.30 17.10 -0.21
C PHE A 225 -1.92 17.73 -0.36
N LEU A 226 -1.04 17.16 -1.18
CA LEU A 226 0.32 17.66 -1.37
C LEU A 226 0.33 19.07 -1.98
N VAL A 227 -0.63 19.40 -2.85
CA VAL A 227 -0.82 20.78 -3.31
C VAL A 227 -1.31 21.69 -2.18
N HIS A 228 -2.22 21.22 -1.33
CA HIS A 228 -2.70 21.99 -0.18
C HIS A 228 -1.57 22.26 0.83
N ALA A 229 -0.70 21.28 1.08
CA ALA A 229 0.44 21.38 1.98
C ALA A 229 1.64 22.15 1.38
N ASN A 230 1.50 22.72 0.18
CA ASN A 230 2.55 23.44 -0.55
C ASN A 230 3.78 22.59 -0.93
N VAL A 231 3.62 21.26 -1.02
CA VAL A 231 4.67 20.32 -1.46
C VAL A 231 4.69 20.16 -2.99
N LEU A 232 3.52 20.25 -3.63
CA LEU A 232 3.38 20.17 -5.09
C LEU A 232 2.79 21.46 -5.65
N PRO A 233 3.16 21.86 -6.89
CA PRO A 233 2.65 23.07 -7.49
C PRO A 233 1.15 22.95 -7.81
N ILE A 234 0.44 24.08 -7.77
CA ILE A 234 -1.02 24.13 -7.96
C ILE A 234 -1.50 23.50 -9.28
N SER A 235 -0.66 23.50 -10.32
CA SER A 235 -0.95 22.88 -11.63
C SER A 235 -1.24 21.39 -11.53
N HIS A 236 -0.71 20.69 -10.51
CA HIS A 236 -0.94 19.25 -10.34
C HIS A 236 -2.40 18.91 -10.03
N ARG A 237 -3.23 19.88 -9.60
CA ARG A 237 -4.69 19.70 -9.49
C ARG A 237 -5.35 19.30 -10.81
N ALA A 238 -4.72 19.56 -11.96
CA ALA A 238 -5.21 19.07 -13.26
C ALA A 238 -5.33 17.54 -13.30
N PHE A 239 -4.46 16.81 -12.61
CA PHE A 239 -4.45 15.35 -12.61
C PHE A 239 -5.62 14.73 -11.85
N SER A 240 -6.14 15.42 -10.84
CA SER A 240 -7.24 14.95 -10.00
C SER A 240 -8.62 15.46 -10.44
N GLN A 241 -8.69 16.18 -11.57
CA GLN A 241 -9.94 16.73 -12.09
C GLN A 241 -10.99 15.62 -12.30
N PRO A 242 -12.22 15.82 -11.81
CA PRO A 242 -13.30 14.88 -12.04
C PRO A 242 -13.55 14.66 -13.53
N TRP A 243 -13.87 13.43 -13.89
CA TRP A 243 -14.36 13.09 -15.22
C TRP A 243 -15.50 12.10 -15.08
N ARG A 244 -16.59 12.36 -15.82
CA ARG A 244 -17.76 11.51 -15.88
C ARG A 244 -18.11 11.26 -17.34
N PRO A 245 -18.56 10.04 -17.68
CA PRO A 245 -19.02 9.74 -19.03
C PRO A 245 -20.33 10.45 -19.34
N GLU A 246 -20.55 10.74 -20.61
CA GLU A 246 -21.89 11.10 -21.09
C GLU A 246 -22.82 9.87 -21.05
N PRO A 247 -24.14 10.06 -20.89
CA PRO A 247 -25.10 8.96 -20.99
C PRO A 247 -25.00 8.23 -22.33
N ALA A 248 -25.03 6.91 -22.28
CA ALA A 248 -24.97 6.06 -23.46
C ALA A 248 -25.95 4.89 -23.34
N PRO A 249 -26.35 4.25 -24.46
CA PRO A 249 -27.25 3.10 -24.43
C PRO A 249 -26.69 1.99 -23.53
N ASP A 250 -27.48 1.59 -22.54
CA ASP A 250 -27.16 0.48 -21.65
C ASP A 250 -27.34 -0.86 -22.41
N PRO A 251 -26.27 -1.65 -22.60
CA PRO A 251 -26.37 -2.92 -23.30
C PRO A 251 -27.12 -3.99 -22.48
N ASP A 252 -27.33 -3.80 -21.18
CA ASP A 252 -28.03 -4.74 -20.29
C ASP A 252 -28.95 -3.98 -19.29
N PRO A 253 -30.08 -3.41 -19.78
CA PRO A 253 -30.92 -2.52 -19.00
C PRO A 253 -31.41 -3.14 -17.68
N GLY A 254 -31.19 -2.43 -16.58
CA GLY A 254 -31.68 -2.80 -15.25
C GLY A 254 -30.70 -3.61 -14.41
N ARG A 255 -29.56 -4.04 -14.97
CA ARG A 255 -28.49 -4.70 -14.21
C ARG A 255 -27.75 -3.74 -13.27
N PHE A 256 -27.56 -2.50 -13.71
CA PHE A 256 -26.81 -1.48 -12.98
C PHE A 256 -27.59 -0.17 -12.82
N PRO A 257 -27.30 0.63 -11.78
CA PRO A 257 -27.72 2.03 -11.74
C PRO A 257 -27.20 2.79 -12.98
N PRO A 258 -27.93 3.80 -13.50
CA PRO A 258 -27.57 4.48 -14.75
C PRO A 258 -26.13 5.03 -14.76
N ASP A 259 -25.70 5.60 -13.65
CA ASP A 259 -24.36 6.14 -13.45
C ASP A 259 -23.25 5.07 -13.58
N VAL A 260 -23.52 3.85 -13.12
CA VAL A 260 -22.61 2.70 -13.19
C VAL A 260 -22.59 2.16 -14.61
N ALA A 261 -23.77 1.95 -15.21
CA ALA A 261 -23.90 1.51 -16.60
C ALA A 261 -23.14 2.44 -17.57
N ASN A 262 -23.37 3.76 -17.48
CA ASN A 262 -22.69 4.75 -18.33
C ASN A 262 -21.16 4.68 -18.19
N ALA A 263 -20.65 4.45 -16.98
CA ALA A 263 -19.22 4.34 -16.73
C ALA A 263 -18.61 3.04 -17.28
N LEU A 264 -19.32 1.91 -17.13
CA LEU A 264 -18.90 0.64 -17.72
C LEU A 264 -18.94 0.71 -19.25
N VAL A 265 -19.98 1.32 -19.82
CA VAL A 265 -20.13 1.54 -21.26
C VAL A 265 -19.01 2.42 -21.81
N ALA A 266 -18.65 3.50 -21.11
CA ALA A 266 -17.50 4.33 -21.48
C ALA A 266 -16.15 3.60 -21.30
N ALA A 267 -16.08 2.62 -20.38
CA ALA A 267 -14.92 1.77 -20.16
C ALA A 267 -14.79 0.62 -21.19
N GLY A 268 -15.72 0.52 -22.15
CA GLY A 268 -15.71 -0.47 -23.21
C GLY A 268 -16.62 -1.68 -23.00
N TRP A 269 -17.43 -1.72 -21.94
CA TRP A 269 -18.31 -2.85 -21.67
C TRP A 269 -19.38 -3.03 -22.74
N ARG A 270 -19.27 -4.09 -23.54
CA ARG A 270 -20.23 -4.49 -24.57
C ARG A 270 -20.31 -6.02 -24.57
N PRO A 271 -21.26 -6.63 -23.85
CA PRO A 271 -21.39 -8.09 -23.80
C PRO A 271 -21.39 -8.71 -25.19
N HIS A 272 -20.50 -9.67 -25.43
CA HIS A 272 -20.31 -10.29 -26.73
C HIS A 272 -19.97 -11.79 -26.57
N ILE A 273 -20.41 -12.62 -27.52
CA ILE A 273 -20.22 -14.08 -27.45
C ILE A 273 -18.74 -14.51 -27.38
N GLY A 274 -17.85 -13.68 -27.91
CA GLY A 274 -16.39 -13.86 -27.90
C GLY A 274 -15.69 -13.57 -26.57
N ASP A 275 -16.39 -13.06 -25.56
CA ASP A 275 -15.81 -12.68 -24.28
C ASP A 275 -15.16 -13.87 -23.56
N GLN A 276 -15.69 -15.08 -23.77
CA GLN A 276 -15.11 -16.33 -23.25
C GLN A 276 -13.68 -16.58 -23.78
N ILE A 277 -13.41 -16.20 -25.03
CA ILE A 277 -12.08 -16.38 -25.65
C ILE A 277 -11.10 -15.40 -25.01
N MET A 278 -11.53 -14.15 -24.78
CA MET A 278 -10.74 -13.12 -24.12
C MET A 278 -10.42 -13.50 -22.67
N ALA A 279 -11.42 -13.96 -21.91
CA ALA A 279 -11.22 -14.45 -20.55
C ALA A 279 -10.26 -15.64 -20.49
N ALA A 280 -10.42 -16.62 -21.40
CA ALA A 280 -9.51 -17.76 -21.47
C ALA A 280 -8.07 -17.35 -21.81
N ALA A 281 -7.87 -16.34 -22.67
CA ALA A 281 -6.55 -15.78 -22.95
C ALA A 281 -5.95 -15.10 -21.72
N ALA A 282 -6.72 -14.22 -21.07
CA ALA A 282 -6.29 -13.53 -19.86
C ALA A 282 -5.89 -14.51 -18.74
N VAL A 283 -6.66 -15.59 -18.55
CA VAL A 283 -6.33 -16.65 -17.57
C VAL A 283 -5.02 -17.34 -17.93
N ARG A 284 -4.80 -17.70 -19.19
CA ARG A 284 -3.55 -18.33 -19.62
C ARG A 284 -2.35 -17.42 -19.37
N ASP A 285 -2.46 -16.14 -19.73
CA ASP A 285 -1.37 -15.18 -19.58
C ASP A 285 -1.00 -14.96 -18.12
N VAL A 286 -2.00 -14.79 -17.25
CA VAL A 286 -1.80 -14.60 -15.80
C VAL A 286 -1.19 -15.85 -15.15
N THR A 287 -1.70 -17.03 -15.47
CA THR A 287 -1.23 -18.29 -14.86
C THR A 287 0.15 -18.72 -15.35
N ALA A 288 0.60 -18.18 -16.50
CA ALA A 288 1.96 -18.38 -16.99
C ALA A 288 3.02 -17.64 -16.17
N VAL A 289 2.65 -16.55 -15.48
CA VAL A 289 3.58 -15.75 -14.66
C VAL A 289 3.73 -16.39 -13.26
N PRO A 290 4.93 -16.86 -12.89
CA PRO A 290 5.17 -17.38 -11.54
C PRO A 290 5.37 -16.25 -10.52
N GLY A 291 4.91 -16.48 -9.29
CA GLY A 291 5.51 -15.86 -8.10
C GLY A 291 6.75 -16.65 -7.66
N ARG A 292 7.33 -16.27 -6.53
CA ARG A 292 8.49 -16.95 -5.95
C ARG A 292 8.11 -18.26 -5.28
N ALA A 293 7.02 -18.26 -4.53
CA ALA A 293 6.53 -19.45 -3.81
C ALA A 293 5.19 -19.95 -4.38
N HIS A 294 4.41 -19.08 -5.02
CA HIS A 294 3.06 -19.38 -5.47
C HIS A 294 2.85 -19.14 -6.98
N ARG A 295 1.73 -19.68 -7.48
CA ARG A 295 1.24 -19.44 -8.84
C ARG A 295 -0.25 -19.16 -8.79
N HIS A 296 -0.72 -18.28 -9.66
CA HIS A 296 -2.15 -18.12 -9.86
C HIS A 296 -2.76 -19.40 -10.43
N ALA A 297 -3.95 -19.76 -9.95
CA ALA A 297 -4.74 -20.85 -10.47
C ALA A 297 -6.19 -20.36 -10.62
N ALA A 298 -6.72 -20.42 -11.84
CA ALA A 298 -8.09 -20.00 -12.08
C ALA A 298 -9.11 -21.00 -11.53
N PHE A 299 -10.28 -20.48 -11.22
CA PHE A 299 -11.47 -21.21 -10.75
C PHE A 299 -12.71 -20.58 -11.40
N PRO A 300 -13.89 -21.24 -11.34
CA PRO A 300 -15.08 -20.80 -12.08
C PRO A 300 -15.42 -19.32 -11.90
N ALA A 301 -15.46 -18.84 -10.64
CA ALA A 301 -15.79 -17.45 -10.35
C ALA A 301 -14.83 -16.42 -10.99
N ALA A 302 -13.54 -16.76 -11.13
CA ALA A 302 -12.57 -15.90 -11.81
C ALA A 302 -12.80 -15.84 -13.32
N VAL A 303 -13.10 -17.00 -13.93
CA VAL A 303 -13.43 -17.07 -15.35
C VAL A 303 -14.73 -16.31 -15.64
N GLU A 304 -15.74 -16.46 -14.79
CA GLU A 304 -17.01 -15.75 -14.87
C GLU A 304 -16.83 -14.23 -14.77
N ALA A 305 -16.07 -13.73 -13.79
CA ALA A 305 -15.80 -12.30 -13.63
C ALA A 305 -15.08 -11.71 -14.86
N LEU A 306 -14.05 -12.40 -15.37
CA LEU A 306 -13.31 -11.97 -16.55
C LEU A 306 -14.11 -12.09 -17.86
N THR A 307 -15.07 -13.02 -17.93
CA THR A 307 -15.98 -13.16 -19.07
C THR A 307 -17.06 -12.08 -19.04
N ALA A 308 -17.55 -11.68 -17.87
CA ALA A 308 -18.57 -10.64 -17.74
C ALA A 308 -18.04 -9.24 -18.06
N PHE A 309 -16.75 -8.99 -17.78
CA PHE A 309 -16.12 -7.67 -17.93
C PHE A 309 -14.70 -7.76 -18.52
N PRO A 310 -14.54 -8.30 -19.74
CA PRO A 310 -13.22 -8.48 -20.33
C PRO A 310 -12.61 -7.12 -20.70
N SER A 311 -11.39 -6.88 -20.24
CA SER A 311 -10.55 -5.75 -20.69
C SER A 311 -11.14 -4.36 -20.48
N LEU A 312 -11.93 -4.14 -19.42
CA LEU A 312 -12.43 -2.81 -19.10
C LEU A 312 -11.29 -1.83 -18.82
N VAL A 313 -11.41 -0.62 -19.36
CA VAL A 313 -10.49 0.49 -19.11
C VAL A 313 -11.29 1.68 -18.60
N GLY A 314 -11.42 1.80 -17.29
CA GLY A 314 -12.20 2.85 -16.65
C GLY A 314 -11.58 4.23 -16.86
N ALA A 315 -12.42 5.26 -16.87
CA ALA A 315 -11.98 6.65 -16.88
C ALA A 315 -12.71 7.53 -15.86
N ARG A 316 -13.85 7.06 -15.33
CA ARG A 316 -14.62 7.75 -14.28
C ARG A 316 -13.73 8.00 -13.08
N ARG A 317 -13.70 9.25 -12.65
CA ARG A 317 -12.95 9.69 -11.47
C ARG A 317 -13.55 10.95 -10.87
N GLY A 318 -13.32 11.18 -9.59
CA GLY A 318 -13.81 12.36 -8.87
C GLY A 318 -14.56 12.00 -7.59
N PRO A 319 -15.23 12.97 -6.95
CA PRO A 319 -15.97 12.72 -5.73
C PRO A 319 -17.04 11.63 -5.90
N GLY A 320 -17.06 10.67 -4.98
CA GLY A 320 -18.09 9.64 -4.85
C GLY A 320 -19.02 9.89 -3.67
N GLU A 321 -19.87 8.92 -3.35
CA GLU A 321 -20.84 8.99 -2.24
C GLU A 321 -20.15 9.10 -0.87
N GLN A 322 -19.07 8.35 -0.66
CA GLN A 322 -18.36 8.25 0.62
C GLN A 322 -16.84 8.34 0.46
N VAL A 323 -16.29 7.71 -0.59
CA VAL A 323 -14.88 7.78 -0.98
C VAL A 323 -14.76 8.26 -2.42
N ARG A 324 -13.58 8.79 -2.77
CA ARG A 324 -13.29 9.24 -4.12
C ARG A 324 -13.31 8.07 -5.08
N ILE A 325 -13.96 8.26 -6.22
CA ILE A 325 -13.95 7.32 -7.34
C ILE A 325 -12.59 7.47 -8.03
N SER A 326 -11.86 6.36 -8.07
CA SER A 326 -10.60 6.22 -8.78
C SER A 326 -10.82 5.53 -10.12
N ARG A 327 -9.91 5.78 -11.06
CA ARG A 327 -9.82 4.97 -12.28
C ARG A 327 -9.44 3.53 -11.94
N PHE A 328 -10.13 2.56 -12.52
CA PHE A 328 -9.74 1.14 -12.47
C PHE A 328 -9.82 0.48 -13.85
N ASP A 329 -9.09 -0.61 -14.01
CA ASP A 329 -9.08 -1.45 -15.20
C ASP A 329 -9.32 -2.93 -14.81
N ILE A 330 -10.09 -3.68 -15.61
CA ILE A 330 -10.21 -5.15 -15.49
C ILE A 330 -9.30 -5.78 -16.55
N ARG A 331 -8.00 -5.75 -16.24
CA ARG A 331 -6.92 -6.23 -17.12
C ARG A 331 -5.91 -7.02 -16.27
N PRO A 332 -6.16 -8.32 -16.03
CA PRO A 332 -5.39 -9.05 -15.01
C PRO A 332 -3.92 -9.27 -15.41
N HIS A 333 -3.57 -9.17 -16.69
CA HIS A 333 -2.17 -9.23 -17.14
C HIS A 333 -1.31 -8.10 -16.56
N THR A 334 -1.89 -6.93 -16.22
CA THR A 334 -1.12 -5.83 -15.62
C THR A 334 -0.77 -6.08 -14.15
N ILE A 335 -1.29 -7.15 -13.56
CA ILE A 335 -1.05 -7.56 -12.17
C ILE A 335 -0.76 -9.06 -12.06
N ALA A 336 -0.24 -9.68 -13.12
CA ALA A 336 0.05 -11.12 -13.15
C ALA A 336 1.18 -11.54 -12.19
N HIS A 337 1.99 -10.58 -11.72
CA HIS A 337 3.09 -10.79 -10.76
C HIS A 337 2.62 -10.73 -9.30
N THR A 338 1.36 -11.05 -8.99
CA THR A 338 0.78 -10.86 -7.64
C THR A 338 0.51 -12.18 -6.90
N ALA A 339 1.16 -13.26 -7.33
CA ALA A 339 0.85 -14.61 -6.87
C ALA A 339 1.16 -14.82 -5.39
N ASP A 340 2.30 -14.33 -4.89
CA ASP A 340 2.65 -14.50 -3.48
C ASP A 340 1.80 -13.62 -2.57
N THR A 341 1.52 -12.39 -3.00
CA THR A 341 0.68 -11.41 -2.30
C THR A 341 -0.75 -11.91 -2.16
N LEU A 342 -1.34 -12.45 -3.24
CA LEU A 342 -2.69 -12.99 -3.19
C LEU A 342 -2.76 -14.34 -2.49
N ALA A 343 -1.68 -15.12 -2.46
CA ALA A 343 -1.60 -16.32 -1.64
C ALA A 343 -1.52 -16.00 -0.14
N ASP A 344 -0.72 -15.01 0.26
CA ASP A 344 -0.63 -14.49 1.62
C ASP A 344 -2.01 -14.06 2.13
N PHE A 345 -2.70 -13.22 1.37
CA PHE A 345 -4.03 -12.75 1.74
C PHE A 345 -5.09 -13.87 1.67
N GLY A 346 -4.99 -14.77 0.69
CA GLY A 346 -5.87 -15.93 0.57
C GLY A 346 -5.77 -16.88 1.77
N ALA A 347 -4.57 -17.06 2.33
CA ALA A 347 -4.35 -17.86 3.53
C ALA A 347 -5.08 -17.28 4.75
N VAL A 348 -5.10 -15.95 4.89
CA VAL A 348 -5.85 -15.24 5.94
C VAL A 348 -7.36 -15.45 5.79
N LEU A 349 -7.86 -15.40 4.55
CA LEU A 349 -9.29 -15.57 4.26
C LEU A 349 -9.75 -17.04 4.23
N GLY A 350 -8.83 -17.99 4.17
CA GLY A 350 -9.12 -19.41 3.95
C GLY A 350 -9.69 -19.72 2.56
N VAL A 351 -9.38 -18.92 1.55
CA VAL A 351 -9.87 -19.07 0.16
C VAL A 351 -8.76 -18.78 -0.84
N ARG A 352 -8.93 -19.26 -2.07
CA ARG A 352 -8.06 -18.90 -3.19
C ARG A 352 -8.49 -17.56 -3.80
N LEU A 353 -7.52 -16.76 -4.21
CA LEU A 353 -7.73 -15.48 -4.90
C LEU A 353 -7.15 -15.52 -6.32
N PHE A 354 -7.81 -14.84 -7.25
CA PHE A 354 -7.35 -14.64 -8.61
C PHE A 354 -7.35 -13.15 -8.96
N PRO A 355 -6.26 -12.62 -9.54
CA PRO A 355 -6.17 -11.22 -9.92
C PRO A 355 -7.12 -10.90 -11.08
N ILE A 356 -7.89 -9.82 -10.99
CA ILE A 356 -8.81 -9.38 -12.06
C ILE A 356 -8.44 -8.02 -12.65
N GLY A 357 -7.75 -7.16 -11.92
CA GLY A 357 -7.49 -5.80 -12.38
C GLY A 357 -6.81 -4.90 -11.36
N THR A 358 -6.79 -3.60 -11.63
CA THR A 358 -6.12 -2.63 -10.76
C THR A 358 -6.86 -1.30 -10.68
N GLU A 359 -6.78 -0.62 -9.53
CA GLU A 359 -7.21 0.76 -9.33
C GLU A 359 -5.98 1.68 -9.32
N GLN A 360 -5.92 2.65 -10.24
CA GLN A 360 -4.81 3.62 -10.43
C GLN A 360 -3.40 3.00 -10.55
N GLN A 361 -3.29 1.72 -10.96
CA GLN A 361 -2.05 0.95 -10.93
C GLN A 361 -1.42 0.84 -9.52
N ASP A 362 -2.18 1.15 -8.47
CA ASP A 362 -1.78 1.12 -7.06
C ASP A 362 -2.47 -0.03 -6.33
N SER A 363 -3.80 -0.15 -6.44
CA SER A 363 -4.53 -1.25 -5.80
C SER A 363 -4.61 -2.48 -6.70
N ILE A 364 -4.48 -3.67 -6.12
CA ILE A 364 -4.76 -4.96 -6.75
C ILE A 364 -6.23 -5.28 -6.53
N LEU A 365 -6.98 -5.55 -7.60
CA LEU A 365 -8.33 -6.09 -7.54
C LEU A 365 -8.27 -7.61 -7.74
N ALA A 366 -8.89 -8.35 -6.83
CA ALA A 366 -8.91 -9.82 -6.88
C ALA A 366 -10.31 -10.35 -6.58
N VAL A 367 -10.65 -11.49 -7.16
CA VAL A 367 -11.86 -12.25 -6.88
C VAL A 367 -11.48 -13.55 -6.17
N ASP A 368 -12.31 -14.00 -5.23
CA ASP A 368 -12.14 -15.29 -4.58
C ASP A 368 -12.94 -16.41 -5.26
N GLU A 369 -12.71 -17.65 -4.84
CA GLU A 369 -13.41 -18.81 -5.41
C GLU A 369 -14.92 -18.86 -5.15
N ARG A 370 -15.44 -17.96 -4.31
CA ARG A 370 -16.86 -17.78 -4.01
C ARG A 370 -17.49 -16.62 -4.80
N GLY A 371 -16.70 -15.90 -5.61
CA GLY A 371 -17.15 -14.74 -6.40
C GLY A 371 -17.07 -13.39 -5.68
N ARG A 372 -16.59 -13.37 -4.44
CA ARG A 372 -16.39 -12.15 -3.65
C ARG A 372 -15.19 -11.37 -4.17
N VAL A 373 -15.29 -10.05 -4.21
CA VAL A 373 -14.22 -9.20 -4.76
C VAL A 373 -13.58 -8.37 -3.65
N PHE A 374 -12.26 -8.30 -3.71
CA PHE A 374 -11.41 -7.58 -2.77
C PHE A 374 -10.48 -6.60 -3.49
N ALA A 375 -10.07 -5.57 -2.77
CA ALA A 375 -9.01 -4.66 -3.16
C ALA A 375 -7.88 -4.70 -2.12
N LEU A 376 -6.63 -4.71 -2.57
CA LEU A 376 -5.44 -4.63 -1.71
C LEU A 376 -4.62 -3.41 -2.15
N ASP A 377 -4.28 -2.53 -1.22
CA ASP A 377 -3.49 -1.31 -1.48
C ASP A 377 -2.59 -0.97 -0.28
N GLN A 378 -1.92 0.18 -0.35
CA GLN A 378 -1.03 0.68 0.72
C GLN A 378 -1.74 0.96 2.06
N ALA A 379 -3.07 1.09 2.08
CA ALA A 379 -3.87 1.36 3.28
C ALA A 379 -4.50 0.09 3.89
N GLY A 380 -4.45 -1.04 3.18
CA GLY A 380 -4.86 -2.35 3.68
C GLY A 380 -5.63 -3.17 2.65
N GLU A 381 -6.46 -4.08 3.16
CA GLU A 381 -7.31 -4.97 2.38
C GLU A 381 -8.79 -4.66 2.61
N TRP A 382 -9.59 -4.78 1.55
CA TRP A 382 -10.95 -4.25 1.51
C TRP A 382 -11.90 -5.20 0.79
N PHE A 383 -13.08 -5.42 1.35
CA PHE A 383 -14.16 -6.19 0.73
C PHE A 383 -15.06 -5.25 -0.08
N LEU A 384 -15.08 -5.43 -1.41
CA LEU A 384 -15.81 -4.55 -2.34
C LEU A 384 -17.25 -4.99 -2.58
N GLY A 385 -17.52 -6.30 -2.52
CA GLY A 385 -18.86 -6.85 -2.72
C GLY A 385 -18.86 -8.37 -2.91
N ASP A 386 -20.02 -8.98 -2.73
CA ASP A 386 -20.21 -10.44 -2.85
C ASP A 386 -20.17 -10.94 -4.30
N THR A 387 -20.27 -10.03 -5.27
CA THR A 387 -20.19 -10.30 -6.70
C THR A 387 -19.40 -9.22 -7.41
N ILE A 388 -18.96 -9.50 -8.64
CA ILE A 388 -18.30 -8.50 -9.49
C ILE A 388 -19.19 -7.29 -9.77
N ASP A 389 -20.49 -7.47 -9.95
CA ASP A 389 -21.44 -6.37 -10.18
C ASP A 389 -21.56 -5.46 -8.94
N ALA A 390 -21.62 -6.05 -7.76
CA ALA A 390 -21.65 -5.31 -6.50
C ALA A 390 -20.34 -4.53 -6.30
N ALA A 391 -19.19 -5.16 -6.59
CA ALA A 391 -17.90 -4.52 -6.49
C ALA A 391 -17.72 -3.33 -7.45
N LEU A 392 -18.13 -3.50 -8.72
CA LEU A 392 -18.10 -2.42 -9.72
C LEU A 392 -19.03 -1.27 -9.31
N THR A 393 -20.20 -1.58 -8.74
CA THR A 393 -21.12 -0.58 -8.18
C THR A 393 -20.48 0.18 -7.01
N THR A 394 -19.84 -0.52 -6.07
CA THR A 394 -19.10 0.08 -4.95
C THR A 394 -18.02 1.05 -5.46
N LEU A 395 -17.20 0.63 -6.43
CA LEU A 395 -16.12 1.46 -6.99
C LEU A 395 -16.65 2.67 -7.76
N LEU A 396 -17.65 2.48 -8.63
CA LEU A 396 -18.14 3.53 -9.54
C LEU A 396 -19.07 4.54 -8.89
N LEU A 397 -19.70 4.19 -7.77
CA LEU A 397 -20.44 5.15 -6.93
C LEU A 397 -19.55 5.75 -5.84
N GLY A 398 -18.38 5.18 -5.58
CA GLY A 398 -17.46 5.61 -4.53
C GLY A 398 -18.04 5.38 -3.15
N ARG A 399 -18.55 4.18 -2.91
CA ARG A 399 -18.99 3.71 -1.59
C ARG A 399 -17.79 3.22 -0.79
N ALA A 400 -17.78 3.45 0.51
CA ALA A 400 -16.72 3.01 1.39
C ALA A 400 -16.85 1.49 1.60
N PRO A 401 -15.90 0.67 1.11
CA PRO A 401 -15.94 -0.77 1.35
C PRO A 401 -15.56 -1.10 2.79
N ALA A 402 -15.99 -2.28 3.24
CA ALA A 402 -15.60 -2.80 4.54
C ALA A 402 -14.10 -3.14 4.53
N ARG A 403 -13.39 -2.70 5.57
CA ARG A 403 -11.98 -3.06 5.76
C ARG A 403 -11.87 -4.47 6.32
N VAL A 404 -10.93 -5.24 5.77
CA VAL A 404 -10.56 -6.56 6.28
C VAL A 404 -9.51 -6.37 7.37
N ARG A 405 -9.72 -7.00 8.53
CA ARG A 405 -8.80 -7.00 9.66
C ARG A 405 -7.70 -8.03 9.43
N ASP A 406 -6.64 -7.97 10.24
CA ASP A 406 -5.51 -8.89 10.13
C ASP A 406 -5.91 -10.37 10.42
N ASP A 407 -7.04 -10.60 11.12
CA ASP A 407 -7.62 -11.93 11.36
C ASP A 407 -8.52 -12.43 10.21
N GLY A 408 -8.63 -11.68 9.12
CA GLY A 408 -9.46 -12.02 7.96
C GLY A 408 -10.94 -11.72 8.14
N THR A 409 -11.37 -11.13 9.26
CA THR A 409 -12.76 -10.69 9.44
C THR A 409 -12.98 -9.29 8.86
N TRP A 410 -14.20 -9.02 8.38
CA TRP A 410 -14.64 -7.68 8.03
C TRP A 410 -16.08 -7.49 8.49
N GLN A 411 -16.44 -6.25 8.79
CA GLN A 411 -17.82 -5.88 9.07
C GLN A 411 -18.32 -5.02 7.91
N GLY A 412 -19.18 -5.60 7.08
CA GLY A 412 -19.93 -4.89 6.04
C GLY A 412 -21.37 -4.71 6.48
N ALA A 413 -21.87 -3.48 6.39
CA ALA A 413 -23.29 -3.17 6.54
C ALA A 413 -24.10 -3.98 5.52
N LEU A 414 -25.13 -4.67 6.01
CA LEU A 414 -26.27 -5.08 5.21
C LEU A 414 -26.99 -3.83 4.68
#